data_AF-A0AAV6CXS1-F1
#
_entry.id   AF-A0AAV6CXS1-F1
#
_cell.length_a   1.000
_cell.length_b   1.000
_cell.length_c   1.000
_cell.angle_alpha   90.00
_cell.angle_beta   90.00
_cell.angle_gamma   90.00
#
_symmetry.space_group_name_H-M   'P 1'
#
loop_
_entity.id
_entity.type
_entity.pdbx_description
1 polymer ?
#
loop_
_entity_poly.entity_id
_entity_poly.type
_entity_poly.pdbx_seq_one_letter_code
_entity_poly.pdbx_strand_id
1 'polypeptide(L)'
;PAEARRLLAAAGHPGGFPGSICFTTYGSTILTDNAQLILKHLKDVGIDAKLDQREYGSFISSCYFGKFDSMTYGPQTPYLEPDSFVFGMYYPGEQKNQSHVDDPVVTDFLIRQRRIADPVKRREVLHDLQRYLARQQYYVQIPSGIYIAAWDGALKNYGPNLGYDYGGRLLAAWLER
;
A
#
# COMPACT_ATOMS: atom_id res chain seq x y z
N PRO A 1 8.15 -11.49 17.11
CA PRO A 1 8.66 -10.45 18.05
C PRO A 1 10.14 -10.59 18.45
N ALA A 2 10.63 -11.79 18.80
CA ALA A 2 12.02 -11.98 19.26
C ALA A 2 13.07 -11.54 18.22
N GLU A 3 12.91 -11.97 16.96
CA GLU A 3 13.85 -11.60 15.90
C GLU A 3 13.82 -10.09 15.59
N ALA A 4 12.65 -9.47 15.59
CA ALA A 4 12.53 -8.02 15.42
C ALA A 4 13.28 -7.25 16.52
N ARG A 5 13.17 -7.68 17.79
CA ARG A 5 13.95 -7.09 18.90
C ARG A 5 15.45 -7.31 18.73
N ARG A 6 15.88 -8.47 18.25
CA ARG A 6 17.30 -8.76 17.94
C ARG A 6 17.83 -7.82 16.86
N LEU A 7 17.07 -7.61 15.78
CA LEU A 7 17.43 -6.70 14.69
C LEU A 7 17.47 -5.24 15.14
N LEU A 8 16.50 -4.81 15.95
CA LEU A 8 16.50 -3.47 16.56
C LEU A 8 17.74 -3.25 17.44
N ALA A 9 18.11 -4.22 18.27
CA ALA A 9 19.34 -4.16 19.07
C ALA A 9 20.60 -4.11 18.20
N ALA A 10 20.69 -4.92 17.15
CA ALA A 10 21.81 -4.90 16.21
C ALA A 10 21.93 -3.56 15.45
N ALA A 11 20.80 -2.88 15.23
CA ALA A 11 20.74 -1.54 14.66
C ALA A 11 20.99 -0.40 15.67
N GLY A 12 21.32 -0.71 16.93
CA GLY A 12 21.60 0.31 17.96
C GLY A 12 20.37 0.80 18.74
N HIS A 13 19.22 0.14 18.60
CA HIS A 13 17.96 0.48 19.27
C HIS A 13 17.44 -0.67 20.16
N PRO A 14 18.21 -1.17 21.15
CA PRO A 14 17.80 -2.31 21.97
C PRO A 14 16.56 -2.05 22.83
N GLY A 15 16.30 -0.78 23.18
CA GLY A 15 15.09 -0.33 23.87
C GLY A 15 13.99 0.22 22.95
N GLY A 16 14.19 0.14 21.62
CA GLY A 16 13.33 0.76 20.63
C GLY A 16 13.44 2.29 20.59
N PHE A 17 12.39 2.94 20.09
CA PHE A 17 12.34 4.39 19.85
C PHE A 17 10.88 4.86 19.67
N PRO A 18 10.56 6.15 19.88
CA PRO A 18 9.23 6.70 19.60
C PRO A 18 9.00 6.89 18.11
N GLY A 19 7.74 6.93 17.68
CA GLY A 19 7.40 7.27 16.29
C GLY A 19 5.95 7.74 16.12
N SER A 20 5.58 8.08 14.89
CA SER A 20 4.20 8.40 14.52
C SER A 20 3.73 7.61 13.31
N ILE A 21 2.42 7.34 13.24
CA ILE A 21 1.76 6.80 12.05
C ILE A 21 0.73 7.82 11.59
N CYS A 22 1.03 8.52 10.49
CA CYS A 22 0.04 9.37 9.87
C CYS A 22 -1.05 8.52 9.21
N PHE A 23 -2.30 8.78 9.61
CA PHE A 23 -3.43 7.90 9.34
C PHE A 23 -4.72 8.70 9.16
N THR A 24 -5.66 8.14 8.40
CA THR A 24 -7.06 8.57 8.39
C THR A 24 -7.95 7.33 8.29
N THR A 25 -9.17 7.41 8.80
CA THR A 25 -10.03 6.22 8.94
C THR A 25 -10.65 5.77 7.62
N TYR A 26 -10.77 6.66 6.63
CA TYR A 26 -11.59 6.47 5.42
C TYR A 26 -13.05 6.07 5.72
N GLY A 27 -13.55 6.34 6.94
CA GLY A 27 -14.84 5.83 7.39
C GLY A 27 -14.89 4.30 7.54
N SER A 28 -13.74 3.62 7.61
CA SER A 28 -13.63 2.16 7.72
C SER A 28 -13.23 1.73 9.14
N THR A 29 -14.04 0.85 9.74
CA THR A 29 -13.69 0.20 11.02
C THR A 29 -12.50 -0.73 10.87
N ILE A 30 -12.42 -1.48 9.76
CA ILE A 30 -11.31 -2.40 9.47
C ILE A 30 -9.96 -1.68 9.43
N LEU A 31 -9.89 -0.50 8.81
CA LEU A 31 -8.65 0.29 8.79
C LEU A 31 -8.28 0.79 10.18
N THR A 32 -9.27 1.20 10.97
CA THR A 32 -9.05 1.61 12.37
C THR A 32 -8.51 0.45 13.21
N ASP A 33 -9.11 -0.74 13.10
CA ASP A 33 -8.68 -1.94 13.83
C ASP A 33 -7.25 -2.35 13.44
N ASN A 34 -6.94 -2.33 12.14
CA ASN A 34 -5.59 -2.59 11.65
C ASN A 34 -4.57 -1.59 12.20
N ALA A 35 -4.90 -0.29 12.24
CA ALA A 35 -4.03 0.73 12.82
C ALA A 35 -3.73 0.46 14.30
N GLN A 36 -4.74 0.04 15.08
CA GLN A 36 -4.54 -0.35 16.49
C GLN A 36 -3.66 -1.59 16.63
N LEU A 37 -3.84 -2.60 15.77
CA LEU A 37 -2.99 -3.79 15.76
C LEU A 37 -1.55 -3.47 15.38
N ILE A 38 -1.33 -2.58 14.41
CA ILE A 38 0.00 -2.10 14.04
C ILE A 38 0.68 -1.42 15.24
N LEU A 39 -0.01 -0.49 15.92
CA LEU A 39 0.51 0.14 17.13
C LEU A 39 0.88 -0.89 18.21
N LYS A 40 0.01 -1.89 18.44
CA LYS A 40 0.26 -2.95 19.40
C LYS A 40 1.51 -3.76 19.04
N HIS A 41 1.65 -4.18 17.78
CA HIS A 41 2.79 -4.99 17.33
C HIS A 41 4.10 -4.21 17.34
N LEU A 42 4.08 -2.91 17.01
CA LEU A 42 5.22 -2.02 17.15
C LEU A 42 5.64 -1.90 18.63
N LYS A 43 4.67 -1.72 19.52
CA LYS A 43 4.93 -1.67 20.97
C LYS A 43 5.52 -2.97 21.52
N ASP A 44 5.06 -4.13 21.03
CA ASP A 44 5.60 -5.44 21.42
C ASP A 44 7.12 -5.57 21.14
N VAL A 45 7.67 -4.76 20.23
CA VAL A 45 9.10 -4.73 19.89
C VAL A 45 9.84 -3.47 20.39
N GLY A 46 9.17 -2.62 21.17
CA GLY A 46 9.76 -1.41 21.77
C GLY A 46 9.57 -0.12 20.97
N ILE A 47 8.85 -0.16 19.85
CA ILE A 47 8.57 1.05 19.06
C ILE A 47 7.29 1.71 19.63
N ASP A 48 7.46 2.82 20.36
CA ASP A 48 6.35 3.57 20.96
C ASP A 48 5.74 4.54 19.94
N ALA A 49 5.00 3.98 18.98
CA ALA A 49 4.33 4.74 17.95
C ALA A 49 3.01 5.35 18.45
N LYS A 50 2.65 6.54 17.94
CA LYS A 50 1.35 7.19 18.16
C LYS A 50 0.66 7.48 16.83
N LEU A 51 -0.67 7.43 16.81
CA LEU A 51 -1.42 7.84 15.60
C LEU A 51 -1.43 9.36 15.49
N ASP A 52 -0.97 9.84 14.34
CA ASP A 52 -1.27 11.18 13.83
C ASP A 52 -2.50 11.06 12.94
N GLN A 53 -3.68 11.03 13.58
CA GLN A 53 -4.94 10.88 12.87
C GLN A 53 -5.37 12.23 12.28
N ARG A 54 -5.51 12.27 10.96
CA ARG A 54 -5.93 13.46 10.21
C ARG A 54 -7.30 13.25 9.56
N GLU A 55 -8.02 14.34 9.36
CA GLU A 55 -9.16 14.36 8.46
C GLU A 55 -8.68 14.05 7.03
N TYR A 56 -9.53 13.42 6.22
CA TYR A 56 -9.17 12.88 4.91
C TYR A 56 -8.54 13.90 3.97
N GLY A 57 -9.07 15.13 3.90
CA GLY A 57 -8.52 16.20 3.06
C GLY A 57 -7.10 16.59 3.45
N SER A 58 -6.81 16.62 4.75
CA SER A 58 -5.45 16.86 5.26
C SER A 58 -4.54 15.67 4.96
N PHE A 59 -5.00 14.44 5.18
CA PHE A 59 -4.22 13.22 4.88
C PHE A 59 -3.84 13.11 3.40
N ILE A 60 -4.81 13.26 2.50
CA ILE A 60 -4.61 13.04 1.06
C ILE A 60 -3.72 14.11 0.41
N SER A 61 -3.65 15.31 0.98
CA SER A 61 -2.77 16.39 0.52
C SER A 61 -1.36 16.34 1.14
N SER A 62 -1.13 15.47 2.12
CA SER A 62 0.13 15.38 2.87
C SER A 62 0.71 13.97 2.92
N CYS A 63 0.32 13.16 3.89
CA CYS A 63 0.91 11.87 4.22
C CYS A 63 0.85 10.88 3.06
N TYR A 64 -0.24 10.91 2.28
CA TYR A 64 -0.38 10.09 1.08
C TYR A 64 0.71 10.36 0.02
N PHE A 65 1.38 11.51 0.08
CA PHE A 65 2.48 11.90 -0.79
C PHE A 65 3.81 12.02 -0.05
N GLY A 66 4.03 11.20 0.98
CA GLY A 66 5.33 11.12 1.68
C GLY A 66 5.55 12.18 2.76
N LYS A 67 4.59 13.09 3.00
CA LYS A 67 4.76 14.17 3.99
C LYS A 67 4.34 13.74 5.39
N PHE A 68 5.16 12.88 6.01
CA PHE A 68 4.99 12.36 7.37
C PHE A 68 6.34 12.21 8.07
N ASP A 69 6.35 12.18 9.41
CA ASP A 69 7.60 12.21 10.20
C ASP A 69 8.24 10.82 10.38
N SER A 70 7.44 9.76 10.53
CA SER A 70 7.97 8.40 10.74
C SER A 70 7.34 7.39 9.78
N MET A 71 6.03 7.19 9.85
CA MET A 71 5.31 6.22 9.04
C MET A 71 3.98 6.80 8.55
N THR A 72 3.44 6.23 7.48
CA THR A 72 2.05 6.40 7.10
C THR A 72 1.38 5.06 6.86
N TYR A 73 0.08 4.99 7.13
CA TYR A 73 -0.73 3.81 6.87
C TYR A 73 -2.04 4.23 6.19
N GLY A 74 -2.35 3.56 5.08
CA GLY A 74 -3.56 3.78 4.33
C GLY A 74 -3.66 2.90 3.10
N PRO A 75 -4.85 2.78 2.51
CA PRO A 75 -5.06 2.09 1.24
C PRO A 75 -4.31 2.81 0.10
N GLN A 76 -3.81 2.01 -0.84
CA GLN A 76 -3.23 2.51 -2.09
C GLN A 76 -4.25 2.41 -3.22
N THR A 77 -4.06 3.21 -4.28
CA THR A 77 -4.89 3.13 -5.49
C THR A 77 -4.82 1.70 -6.08
N PRO A 78 -5.94 0.99 -6.27
CA PRO A 78 -5.94 -0.28 -6.98
C PRO A 78 -5.74 -0.02 -8.48
N TYR A 79 -4.64 -0.51 -9.02
CA TYR A 79 -4.38 -0.51 -10.45
C TYR A 79 -4.65 -1.87 -11.07
N LEU A 80 -4.90 -1.87 -12.39
CA LEU A 80 -5.07 -3.10 -13.18
C LEU A 80 -3.76 -3.56 -13.84
N GLU A 81 -2.69 -2.76 -13.69
CA GLU A 81 -1.40 -2.96 -14.35
C GLU A 81 -0.27 -2.91 -13.31
N PRO A 82 0.60 -3.94 -13.19
CA PRO A 82 1.64 -4.00 -12.18
C PRO A 82 2.62 -2.82 -12.19
N ASP A 83 2.96 -2.26 -13.36
CA ASP A 83 3.82 -1.07 -13.49
C ASP A 83 3.24 0.13 -12.76
N SER A 84 1.92 0.31 -12.77
CA SER A 84 1.29 1.44 -12.09
C SER A 84 1.48 1.38 -10.56
N PHE A 85 1.58 0.16 -10.00
CA PHE A 85 1.98 0.00 -8.60
C PHE A 85 3.47 0.27 -8.41
N VAL A 86 4.32 -0.48 -9.11
CA VAL A 86 5.76 -0.49 -8.80
C VAL A 86 6.46 0.81 -9.23
N PHE A 87 6.06 1.42 -10.33
CA PHE A 87 6.70 2.66 -10.79
C PHE A 87 6.32 3.83 -9.88
N GLY A 88 5.02 4.03 -9.63
CA GLY A 88 4.54 5.14 -8.80
C GLY A 88 5.04 5.09 -7.35
N MET A 89 5.25 3.89 -6.79
CA MET A 89 5.69 3.73 -5.40
C MET A 89 7.21 3.72 -5.21
N TYR A 90 8.00 3.40 -6.25
CA TYR A 90 9.44 3.13 -6.08
C TYR A 90 10.35 3.89 -7.05
N TYR A 91 9.83 4.58 -8.06
CA TYR A 91 10.67 5.39 -8.94
C TYR A 91 11.05 6.73 -8.28
N PRO A 92 12.32 7.16 -8.34
CA PRO A 92 12.73 8.45 -7.78
C PRO A 92 12.00 9.62 -8.45
N GLY A 93 11.46 10.54 -7.64
CA GLY A 93 10.71 11.71 -8.12
C GLY A 93 9.22 11.47 -8.40
N GLU A 94 8.74 10.22 -8.33
CA GLU A 94 7.29 9.96 -8.37
C GLU A 94 6.62 10.46 -7.10
N GLN A 95 5.50 11.18 -7.25
CA GLN A 95 4.80 11.80 -6.13
C GLN A 95 4.25 10.76 -5.13
N LYS A 96 3.95 9.54 -5.60
CA LYS A 96 3.45 8.44 -4.78
C LYS A 96 4.57 7.57 -4.18
N ASN A 97 5.83 7.93 -4.37
CA ASN A 97 6.97 7.30 -3.69
C ASN A 97 7.05 7.80 -2.24
N GLN A 98 6.12 7.32 -1.42
CA GLN A 98 5.92 7.71 -0.03
C GLN A 98 7.13 7.39 0.86
N SER A 99 7.86 6.31 0.55
CA SER A 99 9.07 5.91 1.28
C SER A 99 10.34 6.58 0.79
N HIS A 100 10.26 7.51 -0.18
CA HIS A 100 11.41 8.23 -0.75
C HIS A 100 12.51 7.29 -1.28
N VAL A 101 12.12 6.19 -1.93
CA VAL A 101 13.04 5.21 -2.49
C VAL A 101 13.90 5.85 -3.57
N ASP A 102 15.22 5.71 -3.43
CA ASP A 102 16.24 6.12 -4.40
C ASP A 102 17.29 5.02 -4.55
N ASP A 103 16.85 3.85 -5.01
CA ASP A 103 17.69 2.68 -5.24
C ASP A 103 17.91 2.49 -6.76
N PRO A 104 19.14 2.63 -7.28
CA PRO A 104 19.43 2.51 -8.70
C PRO A 104 19.13 1.11 -9.26
N VAL A 105 19.19 0.06 -8.44
CA VAL A 105 18.82 -1.31 -8.83
C VAL A 105 17.32 -1.38 -9.10
N VAL A 106 16.51 -0.78 -8.22
CA VAL A 106 15.06 -0.69 -8.40
C VAL A 106 14.72 0.14 -9.63
N THR A 107 15.36 1.30 -9.79
CA THR A 107 15.17 2.15 -10.98
C THR A 107 15.44 1.41 -12.28
N ASP A 108 16.53 0.64 -12.34
CA ASP A 108 16.87 -0.19 -13.51
C ASP A 108 15.80 -1.25 -13.81
N PHE A 109 15.32 -1.99 -12.80
CA PHE A 109 14.20 -2.93 -12.97
C PHE A 109 12.95 -2.25 -13.55
N LEU A 110 12.58 -1.10 -12.98
CA LEU A 110 11.38 -0.34 -13.37
C LEU A 110 11.46 0.14 -14.83
N ILE A 111 12.60 0.67 -15.25
CA ILE A 111 12.82 1.13 -16.63
C ILE A 111 12.88 -0.06 -17.59
N ARG A 112 13.60 -1.13 -17.21
CA ARG A 112 13.81 -2.29 -18.07
C ARG A 112 12.50 -2.97 -18.42
N GLN A 113 11.61 -3.22 -17.45
CA GLN A 113 10.36 -3.93 -17.73
C GLN A 113 9.43 -3.17 -18.70
N ARG A 114 9.47 -1.83 -18.71
CA ARG A 114 8.72 -1.00 -19.69
C ARG A 114 9.22 -1.15 -21.14
N ARG A 115 10.45 -1.63 -21.33
CA ARG A 115 11.05 -1.86 -22.66
C ARG A 115 10.83 -3.28 -23.19
N ILE A 116 10.19 -4.15 -22.40
CA ILE A 116 9.93 -5.55 -22.78
C ILE A 116 8.50 -5.67 -23.29
N ALA A 117 8.35 -5.93 -24.60
CA ALA A 117 7.05 -6.14 -25.22
C ALA A 117 6.45 -7.52 -24.94
N ASP A 118 7.30 -8.54 -24.75
CA ASP A 118 6.87 -9.90 -24.45
C ASP A 118 6.31 -9.99 -23.01
N PRO A 119 5.03 -10.35 -22.82
CA PRO A 119 4.41 -10.35 -21.50
C PRO A 119 4.96 -11.42 -20.57
N VAL A 120 5.46 -12.54 -21.08
CA VAL A 120 6.05 -13.62 -20.27
C VAL A 120 7.39 -13.16 -19.72
N LYS A 121 8.25 -12.59 -20.57
CA LYS A 121 9.56 -12.04 -20.16
C LYS A 121 9.40 -10.84 -19.22
N ARG A 122 8.42 -9.97 -19.47
CA ARG A 122 8.13 -8.82 -18.59
C ARG A 122 7.73 -9.28 -17.19
N ARG A 123 6.93 -10.35 -17.11
CA ARG A 123 6.51 -10.95 -15.83
C ARG A 123 7.68 -11.49 -15.02
N GLU A 124 8.67 -12.11 -15.67
CA GLU A 124 9.88 -12.60 -14.98
C GLU A 124 10.64 -11.45 -14.31
N VAL A 125 10.87 -10.35 -15.03
CA VAL A 125 11.53 -9.15 -14.49
C VAL A 125 10.73 -8.54 -13.33
N LEU A 126 9.41 -8.50 -13.42
CA LEU A 126 8.55 -8.02 -12.34
C LEU A 126 8.63 -8.92 -11.09
N HIS A 127 8.72 -10.24 -11.25
CA HIS A 127 8.92 -11.15 -10.11
C HIS A 127 10.29 -10.99 -9.45
N ASP A 128 11.34 -10.76 -10.24
CA ASP A 128 12.67 -10.48 -9.69
C ASP A 128 12.71 -9.15 -8.93
N LEU A 129 12.05 -8.11 -9.47
CA LEU A 129 11.84 -6.86 -8.76
C LEU A 129 11.09 -7.09 -7.44
N GLN A 130 9.97 -7.84 -7.45
CA GLN A 130 9.22 -8.14 -6.22
C GLN A 130 10.07 -8.85 -5.17
N ARG A 131 10.90 -9.82 -5.57
CA ARG A 131 11.82 -10.52 -4.66
C ARG A 131 12.89 -9.60 -4.10
N TYR A 132 13.42 -8.69 -4.93
CA TYR A 132 14.38 -7.69 -4.51
C TYR A 132 13.76 -6.72 -3.48
N LEU A 133 12.59 -6.17 -3.78
CA LEU A 133 11.84 -5.29 -2.88
C LEU A 133 11.50 -5.98 -1.56
N ALA A 134 11.16 -7.27 -1.59
CA ALA A 134 10.91 -8.06 -0.39
C ALA A 134 12.14 -8.23 0.52
N ARG A 135 13.36 -8.08 -0.01
CA ARG A 135 14.59 -8.06 0.80
C ARG A 135 14.89 -6.68 1.36
N GLN A 136 14.62 -5.63 0.58
CA GLN A 136 14.88 -4.25 1.00
C GLN A 136 13.86 -3.72 2.02
N GLN A 137 12.60 -4.18 1.96
CA GLN A 137 11.53 -3.80 2.89
C GLN A 137 11.27 -2.28 2.97
N TYR A 138 11.37 -1.54 1.85
CA TYR A 138 11.00 -0.11 1.79
C TYR A 138 9.52 0.17 2.15
N TYR A 139 8.66 -0.84 1.97
CA TYR A 139 7.26 -0.83 2.40
C TYR A 139 6.95 -2.13 3.12
N VAL A 140 6.24 -2.03 4.24
CA VAL A 140 5.67 -3.19 4.94
C VAL A 140 4.25 -3.41 4.43
N GLN A 141 4.06 -4.49 3.69
CA GLN A 141 2.75 -4.81 3.09
C GLN A 141 1.83 -5.46 4.12
N ILE A 142 0.59 -4.96 4.19
CA ILE A 142 -0.51 -5.53 4.98
C ILE A 142 -1.32 -6.48 4.08
N PRO A 143 -2.03 -7.49 4.62
CA PRO A 143 -2.80 -8.42 3.80
C PRO A 143 -3.75 -7.71 2.84
N SER A 144 -3.87 -8.28 1.63
CA SER A 144 -4.87 -7.83 0.66
C SER A 144 -6.28 -8.08 1.18
N GLY A 145 -7.14 -7.05 1.08
CA GLY A 145 -8.54 -7.17 1.48
C GLY A 145 -9.35 -8.05 0.53
N ILE A 146 -10.40 -8.66 1.07
CA ILE A 146 -11.45 -9.32 0.28
C ILE A 146 -12.57 -8.30 0.07
N TYR A 147 -12.91 -8.04 -1.19
CA TYR A 147 -14.05 -7.19 -1.53
C TYR A 147 -15.28 -8.07 -1.76
N ILE A 148 -16.28 -7.89 -0.90
CA ILE A 148 -17.57 -8.58 -1.00
C ILE A 148 -18.56 -7.62 -1.65
N ALA A 149 -19.14 -8.03 -2.76
CA ALA A 149 -20.23 -7.31 -3.42
C ALA A 149 -21.51 -8.13 -3.30
N ALA A 150 -22.60 -7.46 -2.88
CA ALA A 150 -23.93 -8.04 -2.82
C ALA A 150 -24.91 -7.07 -3.49
N TRP A 151 -25.85 -7.61 -4.26
CA TRP A 151 -26.87 -6.84 -4.94
C TRP A 151 -28.19 -7.61 -5.03
N ASP A 152 -29.27 -6.89 -5.31
CA ASP A 152 -30.62 -7.44 -5.47
C ASP A 152 -30.69 -8.37 -6.69
N GLY A 153 -31.39 -9.50 -6.59
CA GLY A 153 -31.51 -10.46 -7.69
C GLY A 153 -32.19 -9.91 -8.96
N ALA A 154 -32.95 -8.82 -8.84
CA ALA A 154 -33.52 -8.10 -9.96
C ALA A 154 -32.46 -7.31 -10.76
N LEU A 155 -31.31 -6.96 -10.16
CA LEU A 155 -30.24 -6.26 -10.86
C LEU A 155 -29.52 -7.22 -11.81
N LYS A 156 -29.71 -6.99 -13.11
CA LYS A 156 -29.11 -7.78 -14.18
C LYS A 156 -27.96 -7.04 -14.83
N ASN A 157 -27.05 -7.83 -15.40
CA ASN A 157 -25.88 -7.36 -16.14
C ASN A 157 -24.96 -6.41 -15.34
N TYR A 158 -24.98 -6.58 -14.01
CA TYR A 158 -24.03 -5.96 -13.10
C TYR A 158 -22.93 -6.97 -12.73
N GLY A 159 -21.68 -6.50 -12.67
CA GLY A 159 -20.55 -7.28 -12.18
C GLY A 159 -19.57 -6.42 -11.39
N PRO A 160 -18.96 -6.94 -10.30
CA PRO A 160 -17.94 -6.21 -9.56
C PRO A 160 -16.66 -6.05 -10.39
N ASN A 161 -15.97 -4.91 -10.24
CA ASN A 161 -14.62 -4.72 -10.74
C ASN A 161 -13.70 -4.18 -9.63
N LEU A 162 -12.40 -4.43 -9.75
CA LEU A 162 -11.38 -4.05 -8.75
C LEU A 162 -10.92 -2.59 -8.86
N GLY A 163 -11.42 -1.82 -9.85
CA GLY A 163 -11.04 -0.42 -10.08
C GLY A 163 -12.08 0.59 -9.56
N TYR A 164 -11.76 1.87 -9.68
CA TYR A 164 -12.65 2.98 -9.26
C TYR A 164 -13.79 3.30 -10.22
N ASP A 165 -13.91 2.60 -11.34
CA ASP A 165 -15.02 2.79 -12.27
C ASP A 165 -16.30 2.15 -11.70
N TYR A 166 -17.00 2.86 -10.82
CA TYR A 166 -18.29 2.46 -10.27
C TYR A 166 -19.46 2.86 -11.19
N GLY A 167 -19.32 3.96 -11.93
CA GLY A 167 -20.37 4.53 -12.77
C GLY A 167 -20.58 3.77 -14.08
N GLY A 168 -19.50 3.37 -14.75
CA GLY A 168 -19.56 2.60 -16.00
C GLY A 168 -20.33 1.27 -15.83
N ARG A 169 -20.30 0.69 -14.63
CA ARG A 169 -20.98 -0.58 -14.29
C ARG A 169 -22.50 -0.48 -14.31
N LEU A 170 -23.06 0.71 -14.08
CA LEU A 170 -24.51 0.92 -14.08
C LEU A 170 -25.04 1.23 -15.47
N LEU A 171 -24.19 1.61 -16.43
CA LEU A 171 -24.62 2.00 -17.78
C LEU A 171 -25.30 0.87 -18.54
N ALA A 172 -24.90 -0.37 -18.28
CA ALA A 172 -25.45 -1.56 -18.93
C ALA A 172 -26.34 -2.39 -18.00
N ALA A 173 -26.53 -1.97 -16.75
CA ALA A 173 -27.32 -2.69 -15.78
C ALA A 173 -28.80 -2.28 -15.86
N TRP A 174 -29.71 -3.22 -15.57
CA TRP A 174 -31.14 -2.93 -15.47
C TRP A 174 -31.77 -3.70 -14.31
N LEU A 175 -32.96 -3.27 -13.89
CA LEU A 175 -33.79 -4.01 -12.94
C LEU A 175 -34.83 -4.81 -13.71
N GLU A 176 -34.91 -6.11 -13.43
CA GLU A 176 -36.01 -6.98 -13.88
C GLU A 176 -37.10 -6.97 -12.80
N ARG A 177 -38.10 -6.09 -12.99
CA ARG A 177 -39.28 -5.93 -12.12
C ARG A 177 -40.51 -5.57 -12.96
#